data_AF-A0A804M251-F1
#
_entry.id   AF-A0A804M251-F1
#
_cell.length_a   1.000
_cell.length_b   1.000
_cell.length_c   1.000
_cell.angle_alpha   90.00
_cell.angle_beta   90.00
_cell.angle_gamma   90.00
#
_symmetry.space_group_name_H-M   'P 1'
#
loop_
_entity.id
_entity.type
_entity.pdbx_description
1 polymer ?
#
loop_
_entity_poly.entity_id
_entity_poly.type
_entity_poly.pdbx_seq_one_letter_code
_entity_poly.pdbx_strand_id
1 'polypeptide(L)'
;MAIRAGRSPLLHLLALAFLILAASPCLQARVDHRKQNVSSGRKDGPHLLGRSKEITHMKLRRVAVRKKMEVVQQDDEALVKLENAGIERSKAVDSAVLGKYSIWRRENENEKADSRVRLMRDQMIMARIYSVLAKSRDKLDLYQELLARLKESQRSLGEATADAELPKSASDRTKAMGQVLSKARDLLYDCKEITQRLRAMLQSADEQRKESSPIVRTWKILIFTIMLFSRTMFWQHQLWSTQPS
;
A
#
# COMPACT_ATOMS: atom_id res chain seq x y z
N MET A 1 18.66 59.69 -3.94
CA MET A 1 19.12 58.44 -3.28
C MET A 1 17.98 57.45 -3.25
N ALA A 2 18.21 56.18 -3.59
CA ALA A 2 17.25 55.09 -3.37
C ALA A 2 18.00 53.73 -3.37
N ILE A 3 18.18 53.12 -2.20
CA ILE A 3 18.88 51.83 -2.07
C ILE A 3 17.86 50.70 -2.21
N ARG A 4 17.87 50.00 -3.34
CA ARG A 4 16.95 48.89 -3.60
C ARG A 4 17.56 47.57 -3.12
N ALA A 5 17.28 47.20 -1.88
CA ALA A 5 17.80 45.97 -1.27
C ALA A 5 17.35 44.71 -2.03
N GLY A 6 18.31 43.93 -2.53
CA GLY A 6 18.04 42.64 -3.17
C GLY A 6 17.75 41.56 -2.13
N ARG A 7 16.55 40.95 -2.20
CA ARG A 7 16.23 39.75 -1.42
C ARG A 7 16.98 38.54 -1.99
N SER A 8 18.06 38.14 -1.33
CA SER A 8 18.87 36.98 -1.74
C SER A 8 18.14 35.65 -1.48
N PRO A 9 18.11 34.71 -2.45
CA PRO A 9 17.31 33.48 -2.33
C PRO A 9 17.78 32.53 -1.22
N LEU A 10 19.04 32.67 -0.78
CA LEU A 10 19.58 31.96 0.39
C LEU A 10 18.75 32.18 1.66
N LEU A 11 18.20 33.38 1.88
CA LEU A 11 17.38 33.66 3.07
C LEU A 11 16.04 32.89 3.05
N HIS A 12 15.47 32.65 1.87
CA HIS A 12 14.27 31.82 1.73
C HIS A 12 14.56 30.33 1.96
N LEU A 13 15.72 29.83 1.50
CA LEU A 13 16.16 28.45 1.76
C LEU A 13 16.43 28.21 3.25
N LEU A 14 17.07 29.16 3.94
CA LEU A 14 17.30 29.09 5.39
C LEU A 14 16.00 29.15 6.21
N ALA A 15 15.02 29.98 5.80
CA ALA A 15 13.71 30.02 6.44
C ALA A 15 12.92 28.71 6.27
N LEU A 16 12.97 28.09 5.08
CA LEU A 16 12.37 26.78 4.84
C LEU A 16 13.05 25.66 5.66
N ALA A 17 14.37 25.68 5.77
CA ALA A 17 15.10 24.72 6.61
C ALA A 17 14.69 24.81 8.09
N PHE A 18 14.50 26.02 8.62
CA PHE A 18 14.01 26.22 9.99
C PHE A 18 12.60 25.67 10.22
N LEU A 19 11.67 25.88 9.27
CA LEU A 19 10.31 25.35 9.35
C LEU A 19 10.27 23.81 9.29
N ILE A 20 11.13 23.20 8.47
CA ILE A 20 11.24 21.73 8.38
C ILE A 20 11.79 21.15 9.70
N LEU A 21 12.78 21.81 10.32
CA LEU A 21 13.37 21.34 11.57
C LEU A 21 12.40 21.46 12.76
N ALA A 22 11.54 22.50 12.76
CA ALA A 22 10.55 22.75 13.80
C ALA A 22 9.37 21.74 13.80
N ALA A 23 9.19 20.95 12.74
CA ALA A 23 8.05 20.04 12.57
C ALA A 23 8.28 18.60 13.08
N SER A 24 9.41 18.31 13.72
CA SER A 24 9.77 16.95 14.19
C SER A 24 9.25 16.66 15.61
N PRO A 25 8.21 15.81 15.82
CA PRO A 25 7.53 15.71 17.13
C PRO A 25 8.29 14.91 18.22
N CYS A 26 9.51 14.45 17.95
CA CYS A 26 10.17 13.39 18.72
C CYS A 26 10.89 13.83 20.00
N LEU A 27 10.75 15.08 20.45
CA LEU A 27 11.54 15.63 21.57
C LEU A 27 10.75 16.41 22.63
N GLN A 28 9.45 16.13 22.80
CA GLN A 28 8.62 16.76 23.86
C GLN A 28 8.04 15.76 24.87
N ALA A 29 8.89 14.87 25.40
CA ALA A 29 8.56 13.98 26.50
C ALA A 29 9.60 14.12 27.64
N ARG A 30 9.10 14.21 28.89
CA ARG A 30 9.82 14.47 30.16
C ARG A 30 10.04 15.96 30.48
N VAL A 31 10.06 16.27 31.79
CA VAL A 31 10.04 17.60 32.46
C VAL A 31 8.66 18.29 32.44
N ASP A 32 8.03 18.64 33.57
CA ASP A 32 7.94 17.93 34.88
C ASP A 32 6.48 18.11 35.42
N HIS A 33 6.05 18.68 36.57
CA HIS A 33 6.70 19.11 37.81
C HIS A 33 5.82 18.88 39.07
N ARG A 34 5.94 17.68 39.67
CA ARG A 34 6.23 17.49 41.11
C ARG A 34 5.79 18.59 42.09
N LYS A 35 4.80 18.34 42.99
CA LYS A 35 4.70 18.90 44.37
C LYS A 35 3.54 18.27 45.17
N GLN A 36 3.78 17.73 46.38
CA GLN A 36 3.49 18.30 47.73
C GLN A 36 1.98 18.28 48.11
N ASN A 37 1.53 17.93 49.33
CA ASN A 37 2.14 18.04 50.68
C ASN A 37 1.77 16.92 51.69
N VAL A 38 2.28 17.02 52.93
CA VAL A 38 2.23 16.05 54.04
C VAL A 38 1.30 16.48 55.19
N SER A 39 0.58 15.54 55.83
CA SER A 39 0.29 15.43 57.29
C SER A 39 -0.66 14.23 57.52
N SER A 40 -0.41 13.25 58.40
CA SER A 40 -0.12 13.21 59.85
C SER A 40 -1.39 13.13 60.71
N GLY A 41 -1.56 12.00 61.43
CA GLY A 41 -2.70 11.74 62.32
C GLY A 41 -2.80 10.28 62.76
N ARG A 42 -2.43 9.97 64.00
CA ARG A 42 -2.39 8.62 64.60
C ARG A 42 -3.39 8.51 65.76
N LYS A 43 -4.16 7.42 65.86
CA LYS A 43 -4.73 6.85 67.12
C LYS A 43 -5.55 5.57 66.86
N ASP A 44 -5.73 4.76 67.89
CA ASP A 44 -6.11 3.34 67.80
C ASP A 44 -7.41 3.00 68.59
N GLY A 45 -8.17 2.03 68.08
CA GLY A 45 -9.27 1.32 68.78
C GLY A 45 -10.65 2.02 68.89
N PRO A 46 -11.72 1.34 69.36
CA PRO A 46 -11.88 -0.10 69.63
C PRO A 46 -12.86 -0.82 68.67
N HIS A 47 -12.77 -2.15 68.58
CA HIS A 47 -13.25 -2.92 67.41
C HIS A 47 -14.76 -3.21 67.30
N LEU A 48 -15.57 -3.04 68.35
CA LEU A 48 -16.95 -3.58 68.36
C LEU A 48 -18.01 -2.70 67.66
N LEU A 49 -17.75 -1.41 67.44
CA LEU A 49 -18.65 -0.55 66.66
C LEU A 49 -18.44 -0.69 65.14
N GLY A 50 -17.46 -1.51 64.70
CA GLY A 50 -17.09 -1.72 63.31
C GLY A 50 -18.20 -2.38 62.49
N ARG A 51 -18.70 -3.55 62.93
CA ARG A 51 -19.55 -4.45 62.12
C ARG A 51 -20.78 -3.79 61.49
N SER A 52 -21.45 -2.89 62.22
CA SER A 52 -22.61 -2.13 61.71
C SER A 52 -22.20 -1.04 60.70
N LYS A 53 -21.08 -0.34 60.96
CA LYS A 53 -20.50 0.66 60.05
C LYS A 53 -19.92 0.02 58.78
N GLU A 54 -19.38 -1.19 58.87
CA GLU A 54 -18.90 -1.98 57.73
C GLU A 54 -20.06 -2.47 56.85
N ILE A 55 -21.15 -2.96 57.45
CA ILE A 55 -22.36 -3.36 56.70
C ILE A 55 -22.96 -2.16 55.97
N THR A 56 -23.07 -1.00 56.62
CA THR A 56 -23.57 0.23 55.97
C THR A 56 -22.61 0.75 54.90
N HIS A 57 -21.29 0.79 55.15
CA HIS A 57 -20.30 1.18 54.14
C HIS A 57 -20.26 0.21 52.94
N MET A 58 -20.40 -1.09 53.15
CA MET A 58 -20.52 -2.08 52.08
C MET A 58 -21.84 -1.93 51.30
N LYS A 59 -22.96 -1.60 51.97
CA LYS A 59 -24.24 -1.32 51.30
C LYS A 59 -24.16 -0.04 50.46
N LEU A 60 -23.53 1.02 50.97
CA LEU A 60 -23.24 2.25 50.24
C LEU A 60 -22.32 2.00 49.02
N ARG A 61 -21.24 1.22 49.19
CA ARG A 61 -20.36 0.78 48.09
C ARG A 61 -21.14 0.03 47.00
N ARG A 62 -22.03 -0.90 47.36
CA ARG A 62 -22.87 -1.63 46.39
C ARG A 62 -23.82 -0.70 45.62
N VAL A 63 -24.41 0.30 46.29
CA VAL A 63 -25.25 1.32 45.62
C VAL A 63 -24.41 2.22 44.70
N ALA A 64 -23.23 2.66 45.12
CA ALA A 64 -22.33 3.46 44.31
C ALA A 64 -21.83 2.70 43.06
N VAL A 65 -21.47 1.42 43.20
CA VAL A 65 -21.09 0.55 42.07
C VAL A 65 -22.26 0.35 41.11
N ARG A 66 -23.48 0.09 41.60
CA ARG A 66 -24.66 -0.04 40.73
C ARG A 66 -24.92 1.25 39.95
N LYS A 67 -24.95 2.41 40.62
CA LYS A 67 -25.13 3.71 39.95
C LYS A 67 -24.03 4.02 38.95
N LYS A 68 -22.78 3.66 39.24
CA LYS A 68 -21.67 3.84 38.28
C LYS A 68 -21.82 2.93 37.06
N MET A 69 -22.27 1.68 37.23
CA MET A 69 -22.55 0.77 36.12
C MET A 69 -23.72 1.24 35.26
N GLU A 70 -24.77 1.76 35.89
CA GLU A 70 -25.95 2.35 35.25
C GLU A 70 -25.61 3.61 34.42
N VAL A 71 -24.75 4.50 34.95
CA VAL A 71 -24.21 5.65 34.20
C VAL A 71 -23.32 5.19 33.04
N VAL A 72 -22.42 4.24 33.24
CA VAL A 72 -21.58 3.70 32.15
C VAL A 72 -22.44 3.08 31.05
N GLN A 73 -23.51 2.35 31.38
CA GLN A 73 -24.44 1.85 30.35
C GLN A 73 -25.16 2.97 29.58
N GLN A 74 -25.47 4.11 30.22
CA GLN A 74 -26.04 5.27 29.54
C GLN A 74 -25.03 5.97 28.63
N ASP A 75 -23.77 6.09 29.07
CA ASP A 75 -22.67 6.63 28.26
C ASP A 75 -22.36 5.73 27.05
N ASP A 76 -22.31 4.40 27.25
CA ASP A 76 -22.10 3.40 26.19
C ASP A 76 -23.28 3.42 25.18
N GLU A 77 -24.53 3.48 25.66
CA GLU A 77 -25.71 3.57 24.79
C GLU A 77 -25.77 4.90 24.02
N ALA A 78 -25.35 6.01 24.63
CA ALA A 78 -25.23 7.30 23.97
C ALA A 78 -24.12 7.31 22.91
N LEU A 79 -22.97 6.69 23.20
CA LEU A 79 -21.86 6.53 22.28
C LEU A 79 -22.27 5.71 21.04
N VAL A 80 -22.92 4.56 21.23
CA VAL A 80 -23.44 3.72 20.15
C VAL A 80 -24.50 4.45 19.32
N LYS A 81 -25.37 5.25 19.94
CA LYS A 81 -26.33 6.10 19.20
C LYS A 81 -25.64 7.18 18.38
N LEU A 82 -24.60 7.83 18.92
CA LEU A 82 -23.82 8.85 18.23
C LEU A 82 -23.03 8.26 17.05
N GLU A 83 -22.43 7.08 17.23
CA GLU A 83 -21.73 6.34 16.19
C GLU A 83 -22.68 5.95 15.05
N ASN A 84 -23.82 5.32 15.36
CA ASN A 84 -24.83 4.97 14.35
C ASN A 84 -25.35 6.21 13.61
N ALA A 85 -25.63 7.32 14.31
CA ALA A 85 -26.03 8.57 13.68
C ALA A 85 -24.92 9.21 12.82
N GLY A 86 -23.65 8.99 13.17
CA GLY A 86 -22.49 9.37 12.36
C GLY A 86 -22.36 8.52 11.09
N ILE A 87 -22.61 7.21 11.20
CA ILE A 87 -22.59 6.26 10.08
C ILE A 87 -23.70 6.60 9.07
N GLU A 88 -24.94 6.79 9.51
CA GLU A 88 -26.04 7.16 8.61
C GLU A 88 -25.84 8.54 7.97
N ARG A 89 -25.35 9.53 8.73
CA ARG A 89 -25.00 10.84 8.17
C ARG A 89 -23.87 10.77 7.14
N SER A 90 -22.90 9.86 7.32
CA SER A 90 -21.82 9.64 6.36
C SER A 90 -22.36 9.07 5.03
N LYS A 91 -23.18 8.02 5.10
CA LYS A 91 -23.85 7.42 3.92
C LYS A 91 -24.62 8.44 3.08
N ALA A 92 -25.32 9.36 3.74
CA ALA A 92 -26.08 10.42 3.06
C ALA A 92 -25.17 11.45 2.34
N VAL A 93 -24.02 11.79 2.94
CA VAL A 93 -23.04 12.73 2.35
C VAL A 93 -22.28 12.10 1.17
N ASP A 94 -21.92 10.82 1.27
CA ASP A 94 -21.22 10.08 0.21
C ASP A 94 -22.01 10.03 -1.11
N SER A 95 -23.34 9.99 -1.05
CA SER A 95 -24.21 9.91 -2.23
C SER A 95 -24.50 11.27 -2.90
N ALA A 96 -24.86 12.29 -2.12
CA ALA A 96 -25.55 13.47 -2.67
C ALA A 96 -24.64 14.63 -3.12
N VAL A 97 -23.42 14.77 -2.58
CA VAL A 97 -22.63 16.01 -2.72
C VAL A 97 -21.21 15.81 -3.30
N LEU A 98 -20.59 14.64 -3.13
CA LEU A 98 -19.17 14.42 -3.47
C LEU A 98 -18.89 13.38 -4.57
N GLY A 99 -19.93 12.87 -5.26
CA GLY A 99 -19.83 11.81 -6.29
C GLY A 99 -19.05 12.13 -7.58
N LYS A 100 -18.15 13.13 -7.56
CA LYS A 100 -17.25 13.52 -8.68
C LYS A 100 -15.80 13.79 -8.27
N TYR A 101 -15.42 13.68 -6.98
CA TYR A 101 -14.05 13.98 -6.53
C TYR A 101 -13.53 13.06 -5.40
N SER A 102 -13.96 11.80 -5.39
CA SER A 102 -13.57 10.78 -4.39
C SER A 102 -12.76 9.63 -5.01
N ILE A 103 -11.57 9.94 -5.53
CA ILE A 103 -10.61 8.94 -6.06
C ILE A 103 -10.26 7.86 -5.01
N TRP A 104 -10.38 8.18 -3.72
CA TRP A 104 -9.94 7.39 -2.57
C TRP A 104 -11.09 6.85 -1.69
N ARG A 105 -12.27 6.57 -2.26
CA ARG A 105 -13.39 5.88 -1.56
C ARG A 105 -14.30 5.08 -2.49
N ARG A 106 -13.73 4.35 -3.46
CA ARG A 106 -14.47 3.46 -4.39
C ARG A 106 -14.31 1.98 -4.04
N GLU A 107 -13.70 1.64 -2.89
CA GLU A 107 -13.13 0.31 -2.65
C GLU A 107 -14.12 -0.86 -2.82
N ASN A 108 -15.29 -0.87 -2.16
CA ASN A 108 -16.18 -2.05 -2.12
C ASN A 108 -16.63 -2.62 -3.49
N GLU A 109 -16.65 -1.81 -4.55
CA GLU A 109 -16.98 -2.24 -5.91
C GLU A 109 -15.75 -2.28 -6.81
N ASN A 110 -14.80 -1.35 -6.63
CA ASN A 110 -13.52 -1.36 -7.34
C ASN A 110 -12.66 -2.59 -6.97
N GLU A 111 -12.70 -3.07 -5.73
CA GLU A 111 -12.08 -4.33 -5.29
C GLU A 111 -12.68 -5.55 -6.01
N LYS A 112 -14.00 -5.56 -6.24
CA LYS A 112 -14.70 -6.61 -7.00
C LYS A 112 -14.49 -6.50 -8.51
N ALA A 113 -13.97 -5.36 -9.00
CA ALA A 113 -13.45 -5.20 -10.34
C ALA A 113 -11.97 -5.64 -10.41
N ASP A 114 -11.09 -5.09 -9.57
CA ASP A 114 -9.65 -5.37 -9.58
C ASP A 114 -9.34 -6.84 -9.24
N SER A 115 -9.98 -7.45 -8.25
CA SER A 115 -9.81 -8.88 -7.97
C SER A 115 -10.15 -9.77 -9.18
N ARG A 116 -11.14 -9.36 -9.98
CA ARG A 116 -11.54 -10.02 -11.24
C ARG A 116 -10.53 -9.76 -12.36
N VAL A 117 -10.03 -8.52 -12.48
CA VAL A 117 -8.96 -8.14 -13.42
C VAL A 117 -7.68 -8.92 -13.11
N ARG A 118 -7.27 -9.01 -11.84
CA ARG A 118 -6.14 -9.79 -11.37
C ARG A 118 -6.31 -11.26 -11.73
N LEU A 119 -7.44 -11.87 -11.38
CA LEU A 119 -7.74 -13.26 -11.74
C LEU A 119 -7.65 -13.50 -13.26
N MET A 120 -8.17 -12.59 -14.09
CA MET A 120 -8.04 -12.67 -15.55
C MET A 120 -6.57 -12.53 -16.03
N ARG A 121 -5.79 -11.63 -15.43
CA ARG A 121 -4.34 -11.46 -15.72
C ARG A 121 -3.56 -12.72 -15.33
N ASP A 122 -3.81 -13.29 -14.15
CA ASP A 122 -3.16 -14.49 -13.63
C ASP A 122 -3.51 -15.72 -14.49
N GLN A 123 -4.78 -15.87 -14.89
CA GLN A 123 -5.20 -16.86 -15.87
C GLN A 123 -4.50 -16.68 -17.22
N MET A 124 -4.36 -15.44 -17.72
CA MET A 124 -3.64 -15.17 -18.97
C MET A 124 -2.13 -15.48 -18.86
N ILE A 125 -1.50 -15.27 -17.70
CA ILE A 125 -0.12 -15.68 -17.41
C ILE A 125 0.02 -17.19 -17.51
N MET A 126 -0.87 -17.95 -16.84
CA MET A 126 -0.88 -19.42 -16.93
C MET A 126 -1.19 -19.91 -18.35
N ALA A 127 -2.10 -19.26 -19.08
CA ALA A 127 -2.43 -19.60 -20.45
C ALA A 127 -1.23 -19.42 -21.40
N ARG A 128 -0.38 -18.40 -21.20
CA ARG A 128 0.88 -18.22 -21.95
C ARG A 128 1.84 -19.37 -21.68
N ILE A 129 2.02 -19.76 -20.41
CA ILE A 129 2.91 -20.87 -20.02
C ILE A 129 2.43 -22.18 -20.67
N TYR A 130 1.15 -22.52 -20.50
CA TYR A 130 0.58 -23.72 -21.09
C TYR A 130 0.55 -23.69 -22.63
N SER A 131 0.45 -22.51 -23.27
CA SER A 131 0.55 -22.40 -24.73
C SER A 131 1.92 -22.83 -25.24
N VAL A 132 3.01 -22.38 -24.60
CA VAL A 132 4.37 -22.79 -25.00
C VAL A 132 4.63 -24.26 -24.65
N LEU A 133 4.09 -24.75 -23.52
CA LEU A 133 4.17 -26.18 -23.16
C LEU A 133 3.41 -27.08 -24.15
N ALA A 134 2.19 -26.70 -24.54
CA ALA A 134 1.38 -27.42 -25.53
C ALA A 134 2.10 -27.50 -26.88
N LYS A 135 2.70 -26.39 -27.32
CA LYS A 135 3.52 -26.34 -28.55
C LYS A 135 4.80 -27.18 -28.45
N SER A 136 5.41 -27.33 -27.27
CA SER A 136 6.57 -28.22 -27.06
C SER A 136 6.22 -29.69 -26.80
N ARG A 137 4.94 -30.06 -26.89
CA ARG A 137 4.41 -31.43 -26.70
C ARG A 137 3.42 -31.82 -27.81
N ASP A 138 3.46 -31.09 -28.93
CA ASP A 138 2.64 -31.26 -30.14
C ASP A 138 1.11 -31.30 -29.93
N LYS A 139 0.61 -30.77 -28.80
CA LYS A 139 -0.83 -30.65 -28.51
C LYS A 139 -1.43 -29.41 -29.19
N LEU A 140 -1.45 -29.43 -30.52
CA LEU A 140 -1.80 -28.28 -31.36
C LEU A 140 -3.23 -27.77 -31.13
N ASP A 141 -4.21 -28.64 -30.91
CA ASP A 141 -5.61 -28.23 -30.67
C ASP A 141 -5.74 -27.43 -29.37
N LEU A 142 -5.10 -27.91 -28.30
CA LEU A 142 -5.05 -27.23 -27.00
C LEU A 142 -4.28 -25.90 -27.09
N TYR A 143 -3.22 -25.84 -27.90
CA TYR A 143 -2.50 -24.60 -28.20
C TYR A 143 -3.41 -23.57 -28.91
N GLN A 144 -4.22 -24.00 -29.88
CA GLN A 144 -5.19 -23.14 -30.54
C GLN A 144 -6.33 -22.70 -29.60
N GLU A 145 -6.86 -23.60 -28.77
CA GLU A 145 -7.89 -23.28 -27.77
C GLU A 145 -7.38 -22.22 -26.76
N LEU A 146 -6.16 -22.40 -26.24
CA LEU A 146 -5.51 -21.44 -25.34
C LEU A 146 -5.25 -20.08 -26.01
N LEU A 147 -4.77 -20.04 -27.27
CA LEU A 147 -4.57 -18.80 -28.01
C LEU A 147 -5.90 -18.07 -28.32
N ALA A 148 -6.96 -18.82 -28.63
CA ALA A 148 -8.29 -18.25 -28.85
C ALA A 148 -8.80 -17.56 -27.58
N ARG A 149 -8.77 -18.27 -26.44
CA ARG A 149 -9.17 -17.71 -25.13
C ARG A 149 -8.29 -16.55 -24.69
N LEU A 150 -6.97 -16.59 -24.95
CA LEU A 150 -6.07 -15.48 -24.61
C LEU A 150 -6.40 -14.22 -25.40
N LYS A 151 -6.66 -14.33 -26.72
CA LYS A 151 -7.14 -13.20 -27.54
C LYS A 151 -8.51 -12.69 -27.07
N GLU A 152 -9.38 -13.59 -26.61
CA GLU A 152 -10.70 -13.25 -26.08
C GLU A 152 -10.62 -12.45 -24.78
N SER A 153 -9.86 -12.94 -23.79
CA SER A 153 -9.68 -12.28 -22.50
C SER A 153 -8.95 -10.94 -22.66
N GLN A 154 -7.93 -10.88 -23.53
CA GLN A 154 -7.20 -9.64 -23.80
C GLN A 154 -8.09 -8.54 -24.38
N ARG A 155 -9.04 -8.90 -25.27
CA ARG A 155 -10.03 -7.94 -25.81
C ARG A 155 -10.91 -7.36 -24.70
N SER A 156 -11.51 -8.19 -23.85
CA SER A 156 -12.31 -7.71 -22.70
C SER A 156 -11.54 -6.90 -21.65
N LEU A 157 -10.21 -7.03 -21.58
CA LEU A 157 -9.36 -6.18 -20.71
C LEU A 157 -8.87 -4.88 -21.40
N GLY A 158 -8.97 -4.79 -22.73
CA GLY A 158 -8.72 -3.54 -23.48
C GLY A 158 -9.99 -2.72 -23.71
N GLU A 159 -11.15 -3.38 -23.79
CA GLU A 159 -12.48 -2.78 -23.83
C GLU A 159 -12.85 -2.10 -22.50
N ALA A 160 -12.29 -2.58 -21.38
CA ALA A 160 -12.40 -1.94 -20.06
C ALA A 160 -11.38 -0.80 -19.91
N THR A 161 -11.78 0.41 -20.33
CA THR A 161 -11.04 1.65 -20.04
C THR A 161 -11.02 1.94 -18.53
N ALA A 162 -10.11 2.78 -18.06
CA ALA A 162 -9.64 2.81 -16.66
C ALA A 162 -10.70 3.07 -15.55
N ASP A 163 -11.87 3.64 -15.90
CA ASP A 163 -13.00 3.87 -14.97
C ASP A 163 -14.26 3.04 -15.32
N ALA A 164 -14.20 2.19 -16.35
CA ALA A 164 -15.34 1.37 -16.77
C ALA A 164 -15.39 0.05 -15.98
N GLU A 165 -16.57 -0.29 -15.44
CA GLU A 165 -16.81 -1.60 -14.83
C GLU A 165 -16.49 -2.74 -15.78
N LEU A 166 -15.88 -3.82 -15.28
CA LEU A 166 -15.64 -5.01 -16.09
C LEU A 166 -16.99 -5.59 -16.56
N PRO A 167 -17.20 -5.74 -17.89
CA PRO A 167 -18.49 -6.12 -18.44
C PRO A 167 -18.91 -7.50 -17.92
N LYS A 168 -20.22 -7.77 -17.89
CA LYS A 168 -20.78 -9.04 -17.37
C LYS A 168 -20.14 -10.27 -18.02
N SER A 169 -19.82 -10.18 -19.31
CA SER A 169 -19.06 -11.18 -20.09
C SER A 169 -17.69 -11.55 -19.51
N ALA A 170 -17.04 -10.68 -18.72
CA ALA A 170 -15.77 -10.97 -18.06
C ALA A 170 -15.88 -12.15 -17.07
N SER A 171 -17.05 -12.36 -16.45
CA SER A 171 -17.30 -13.54 -15.63
C SER A 171 -17.20 -14.83 -16.46
N ASP A 172 -17.85 -14.85 -17.62
CA ASP A 172 -17.91 -16.03 -18.49
C ASP A 172 -16.59 -16.27 -19.22
N ARG A 173 -15.87 -15.20 -19.59
CA ARG A 173 -14.46 -15.25 -20.04
C ARG A 173 -13.57 -15.95 -19.02
N THR A 174 -13.70 -15.58 -17.73
CA THR A 174 -12.93 -16.16 -16.61
C THR A 174 -13.27 -17.63 -16.39
N LYS A 175 -14.55 -18.02 -16.50
CA LYS A 175 -14.99 -19.43 -16.43
C LYS A 175 -14.44 -20.25 -17.60
N ALA A 176 -14.61 -19.76 -18.83
CA ALA A 176 -14.19 -20.46 -20.05
C ALA A 176 -12.67 -20.62 -20.12
N MET A 177 -11.90 -19.58 -19.76
CA MET A 177 -10.44 -19.69 -19.62
C MET A 177 -10.08 -20.69 -18.51
N GLY A 178 -10.76 -20.65 -17.36
CA GLY A 178 -10.56 -21.61 -16.27
C GLY A 178 -10.75 -23.08 -16.70
N GLN A 179 -11.78 -23.37 -17.50
CA GLN A 179 -12.02 -24.72 -18.04
C GLN A 179 -10.84 -25.21 -18.91
N VAL A 180 -10.32 -24.37 -19.81
CA VAL A 180 -9.17 -24.72 -20.67
C VAL A 180 -7.89 -24.86 -19.86
N LEU A 181 -7.70 -24.03 -18.82
CA LEU A 181 -6.57 -24.14 -17.89
C LEU A 181 -6.61 -25.43 -17.06
N SER A 182 -7.79 -25.92 -16.67
CA SER A 182 -7.93 -27.23 -16.02
C SER A 182 -7.52 -28.37 -16.97
N LYS A 183 -8.08 -28.40 -18.19
CA LYS A 183 -7.64 -29.37 -19.24
C LYS A 183 -6.13 -29.33 -19.46
N ALA A 184 -5.55 -28.13 -19.55
CA ALA A 184 -4.14 -27.92 -19.82
C ALA A 184 -3.26 -28.39 -18.65
N ARG A 185 -3.64 -28.08 -17.40
CA ARG A 185 -2.97 -28.59 -16.19
C ARG A 185 -2.92 -30.11 -16.21
N ASP A 186 -4.07 -30.75 -16.39
CA ASP A 186 -4.20 -32.21 -16.29
C ASP A 186 -3.45 -32.95 -17.42
N LEU A 187 -3.06 -32.23 -18.49
CA LEU A 187 -2.33 -32.75 -19.65
C LEU A 187 -0.86 -32.30 -19.79
N LEU A 188 -0.41 -31.30 -19.01
CA LEU A 188 0.90 -30.61 -19.20
C LEU A 188 1.56 -30.11 -17.90
N TYR A 189 0.98 -30.33 -16.71
CA TYR A 189 1.53 -29.76 -15.46
C TYR A 189 2.84 -30.43 -15.02
N ASP A 190 3.93 -29.66 -15.09
CA ASP A 190 5.19 -29.92 -14.38
C ASP A 190 5.57 -28.64 -13.61
N CYS A 191 5.66 -28.77 -12.28
CA CYS A 191 6.01 -27.68 -11.37
C CYS A 191 7.38 -27.05 -11.70
N LYS A 192 8.36 -27.85 -12.16
CA LYS A 192 9.71 -27.38 -12.50
C LYS A 192 9.68 -26.50 -13.74
N GLU A 193 9.06 -26.99 -14.82
CA GLU A 193 8.85 -26.24 -16.07
C GLU A 193 8.08 -24.94 -15.86
N ILE A 194 6.96 -25.00 -15.12
CA ILE A 194 6.12 -23.83 -14.83
C ILE A 194 6.91 -22.80 -14.02
N THR A 195 7.66 -23.22 -12.98
CA THR A 195 8.48 -22.33 -12.15
C THR A 195 9.62 -21.68 -12.96
N GLN A 196 10.28 -22.44 -13.84
CA GLN A 196 11.34 -21.91 -14.70
C GLN A 196 10.77 -20.87 -15.69
N ARG A 197 9.61 -21.14 -16.29
CA ARG A 197 8.95 -20.23 -17.25
C ARG A 197 8.41 -18.96 -16.58
N LEU A 198 7.86 -19.07 -15.37
CA LEU A 198 7.50 -17.91 -14.54
C LEU A 198 8.72 -17.03 -14.24
N ARG A 199 9.84 -17.64 -13.81
CA ARG A 199 11.09 -16.92 -13.52
C ARG A 199 11.62 -16.19 -14.75
N ALA A 200 11.64 -16.84 -15.92
CA ALA A 200 12.09 -16.23 -17.17
C ALA A 200 11.20 -15.04 -17.60
N MET A 201 9.87 -15.15 -17.45
CA MET A 201 8.97 -14.02 -17.72
C MET A 201 9.22 -12.84 -16.78
N LEU A 202 9.40 -13.09 -15.47
CA LEU A 202 9.72 -12.04 -14.49
C LEU A 202 11.05 -11.34 -14.82
N GLN A 203 12.10 -12.11 -15.12
CA GLN A 203 13.40 -11.57 -15.52
C GLN A 203 13.28 -10.69 -16.78
N SER A 204 12.57 -11.14 -17.81
CA SER A 204 12.36 -10.36 -19.03
C SER A 204 11.57 -9.07 -18.80
N ALA A 205 10.63 -9.06 -17.83
CA ALA A 205 9.85 -7.87 -17.48
C ALA A 205 10.71 -6.87 -16.67
N ASP A 206 11.57 -7.35 -15.77
CA ASP A 206 12.53 -6.51 -15.05
C ASP A 206 13.58 -5.92 -15.99
N GLU A 207 14.07 -6.69 -16.95
CA GLU A 207 14.99 -6.21 -17.99
C GLU A 207 14.33 -5.17 -18.89
N GLN A 208 13.08 -5.39 -19.32
CA GLN A 208 12.30 -4.38 -20.06
C GLN A 208 12.10 -3.10 -19.24
N ARG A 209 11.81 -3.19 -17.93
CA ARG A 209 11.70 -2.02 -17.05
C ARG A 209 13.03 -1.27 -16.89
N LYS A 210 14.13 -2.00 -16.71
CA LYS A 210 15.49 -1.44 -16.63
C LYS A 210 15.85 -0.75 -17.95
N GLU A 211 15.58 -1.37 -19.09
CA GLU A 211 15.91 -0.82 -20.41
C GLU A 211 14.93 0.28 -20.87
N SER A 212 13.69 0.32 -20.37
CA SER A 212 12.76 1.43 -20.61
C SER A 212 13.09 2.66 -19.75
N SER A 213 13.81 2.49 -18.65
CA SER A 213 14.10 3.58 -17.71
C SER A 213 15.03 4.62 -18.34
N PRO A 214 14.58 5.88 -18.52
CA PRO A 214 15.43 6.93 -19.09
C PRO A 214 16.65 7.21 -18.21
N ILE A 215 16.54 6.96 -16.90
CA ILE A 215 17.63 7.04 -15.92
C ILE A 215 18.68 5.96 -16.23
N VAL A 216 18.29 4.69 -16.38
CA VAL A 216 19.26 3.62 -16.67
C VAL A 216 19.95 3.87 -18.02
N ARG A 217 19.25 4.43 -19.01
CA ARG A 217 19.84 4.85 -20.29
C ARG A 217 20.86 5.98 -20.12
N THR A 218 20.55 7.06 -19.40
CA THR A 218 21.51 8.16 -19.19
C THR A 218 22.71 7.73 -18.35
N TRP A 219 22.54 6.85 -17.36
CA TRP A 219 23.66 6.27 -16.61
C TRP A 219 24.52 5.34 -17.48
N LYS A 220 23.94 4.49 -18.34
CA LYS A 220 24.69 3.70 -19.33
C LYS A 220 25.52 4.58 -20.27
N ILE A 221 24.93 5.66 -20.79
CA ILE A 221 25.61 6.64 -21.66
C ILE A 221 26.75 7.32 -20.91
N LEU A 222 26.50 7.83 -19.70
CA LEU A 222 27.51 8.50 -18.89
C LEU A 222 28.70 7.58 -18.56
N ILE A 223 28.44 6.33 -18.20
CA ILE A 223 29.46 5.31 -17.94
C ILE A 223 30.28 5.02 -19.21
N PHE A 224 29.64 4.94 -20.38
CA PHE A 224 30.35 4.75 -21.66
C PHE A 224 31.22 5.97 -22.02
N THR A 225 30.72 7.19 -21.84
CA THR A 225 31.47 8.44 -22.06
C THR A 225 32.67 8.56 -21.12
N ILE A 226 32.51 8.20 -19.84
CA ILE A 226 33.61 8.18 -18.86
C ILE A 226 34.67 7.17 -19.28
N MET A 227 34.30 5.92 -19.60
CA MET A 227 35.25 4.91 -20.06
C MET A 227 35.97 5.31 -21.36
N LEU A 228 35.27 5.96 -22.30
CA LEU A 228 35.86 6.47 -23.53
C LEU A 228 36.89 7.57 -23.23
N PHE A 229 36.56 8.52 -22.34
CA PHE A 229 37.44 9.61 -21.94
C PHE A 229 38.68 9.12 -21.18
N SER A 230 38.55 8.14 -20.28
CA SER A 230 39.71 7.50 -19.64
C SER A 230 40.62 6.81 -20.66
N ARG A 231 40.03 6.16 -21.68
CA ARG A 231 40.77 5.45 -22.73
C ARG A 231 41.48 6.39 -23.71
N THR A 232 40.93 7.56 -23.99
CA THR A 232 41.64 8.61 -24.77
C THR A 232 42.71 9.31 -23.95
N MET A 233 42.48 9.64 -22.67
CA MET A 233 43.51 10.21 -21.79
C MET A 233 44.72 9.28 -21.63
N PHE A 234 44.50 7.97 -21.51
CA PHE A 234 45.61 6.99 -21.43
C PHE A 234 46.49 7.00 -22.69
N TRP A 235 45.87 7.11 -23.88
CA TRP A 235 46.59 7.29 -25.15
C TRP A 235 47.33 8.63 -25.22
N GLN A 236 46.70 9.72 -24.77
CA GLN A 236 47.31 11.05 -24.72
C GLN A 236 48.58 11.05 -23.83
N HIS A 237 48.51 10.39 -22.68
CA HIS A 237 49.63 10.27 -21.73
C HIS A 237 50.76 9.39 -22.28
N GLN A 238 50.44 8.26 -22.92
CA GLN A 238 51.45 7.42 -23.57
C GLN A 238 52.19 8.18 -24.67
N LEU A 239 51.46 8.87 -25.57
CA LEU A 239 52.04 9.62 -26.67
C LEU A 239 52.97 10.76 -26.20
N TRP A 240 52.63 11.43 -25.09
CA TRP A 240 53.48 12.46 -24.48
C TRP A 240 54.74 11.87 -23.81
N SER A 241 54.66 10.65 -23.25
CA SER A 241 55.80 9.98 -22.61
C SER A 241 56.84 9.38 -23.57
N THR A 242 56.60 9.44 -24.89
CA THR A 242 57.50 8.91 -25.93
C THR A 242 58.15 9.99 -26.81
N GLN A 243 58.07 11.27 -26.44
CA GLN A 243 58.90 12.32 -27.04
C GLN A 243 60.31 12.28 -26.44
N PRO A 244 61.39 12.09 -27.23
CA PRO A 244 62.75 12.24 -26.75
C PRO A 244 63.08 13.72 -26.50
N SER A 245 63.92 13.97 -25.49
CA SER A 245 64.47 15.30 -25.15
C SER A 245 65.66 15.70 -26.02
#